data_AF-A0A9E2AW82-F1
#
_entry.id   AF-A0A9E2AW82-F1
#
_cell.length_a   1.000
_cell.length_b   1.000
_cell.length_c   1.000
_cell.angle_alpha   90.00
_cell.angle_beta   90.00
_cell.angle_gamma   90.00
#
_symmetry.space_group_name_H-M   'P 1'
#
loop_
_entity.id
_entity.type
_entity.pdbx_description
1 polymer ?
#
loop_
_entity_poly.entity_id
_entity_poly.type
_entity_poly.pdbx_seq_one_letter_code
_entity_poly.pdbx_strand_id
1 'polypeptide(L)'
;IFILRWFWWRINAWTEISAMFASGILSILLKATPLGDYFFNIETGILPDWGEIPFVMIITTFIWLTATFITQPESKDVLRSFYKKIQPGGPGWRKVVDEAKKDNIEVDLGEKWSVPSGILAMLLGVVLIYTIMFATGHWIYGHTTSALIHTGLALISGFSLIKAWGRMKDDIL
;
A
#
# COMPACT_ATOMS: atom_id res chain seq x y z
N ILE A 1 -2.39 -5.56 3.26
CA ILE A 1 -3.54 -6.43 2.89
C ILE A 1 -4.86 -5.67 2.85
N PHE A 2 -5.20 -4.93 3.90
CA PHE A 2 -6.46 -4.17 4.01
C PHE A 2 -6.68 -3.17 2.86
N ILE A 3 -5.64 -2.45 2.44
CA ILE A 3 -5.71 -1.55 1.27
C ILE A 3 -5.85 -2.38 -0.02
N LEU A 4 -5.09 -3.47 -0.14
CA LEU A 4 -5.06 -4.29 -1.36
C LEU A 4 -6.40 -4.96 -1.64
N ARG A 5 -7.22 -5.25 -0.61
CA ARG A 5 -8.60 -5.77 -0.76
C ARG A 5 -9.44 -4.91 -1.71
N TRP A 6 -9.28 -3.60 -1.64
CA TRP A 6 -10.04 -2.66 -2.48
C TRP A 6 -9.65 -2.75 -3.96
N PHE A 7 -8.42 -3.17 -4.24
CA PHE A 7 -7.85 -3.19 -5.59
C PHE A 7 -7.75 -4.59 -6.20
N TRP A 8 -7.99 -5.66 -5.43
CA TRP A 8 -7.85 -7.03 -5.91
C TRP A 8 -9.00 -7.92 -5.44
N TRP A 9 -9.87 -8.29 -6.40
CA TRP A 9 -11.09 -9.07 -6.17
C TRP A 9 -10.89 -10.44 -5.50
N ARG A 10 -9.66 -10.97 -5.49
CA ARG A 10 -9.32 -12.28 -4.92
C ARG A 10 -9.22 -12.28 -3.39
N ILE A 11 -8.98 -11.12 -2.78
CA ILE A 11 -8.79 -11.03 -1.33
C ILE A 11 -10.14 -11.20 -0.64
N ASN A 12 -10.32 -12.32 0.04
CA ASN A 12 -11.52 -12.67 0.79
C ASN A 12 -11.33 -12.48 2.31
N ALA A 13 -12.31 -12.89 3.12
CA ALA A 13 -12.19 -12.86 4.57
C ALA A 13 -11.08 -13.79 5.10
N TRP A 14 -10.93 -14.99 4.51
CA TRP A 14 -9.91 -15.97 4.91
C TRP A 14 -8.49 -15.46 4.72
N THR A 15 -8.24 -14.71 3.65
CA THR A 15 -6.96 -14.05 3.39
C THR A 15 -6.57 -13.11 4.53
N GLU A 16 -7.50 -12.29 5.03
CA GLU A 16 -7.23 -11.36 6.13
C GLU A 16 -7.05 -12.07 7.46
N ILE A 17 -7.93 -13.02 7.77
CA ILE A 17 -7.82 -13.85 8.98
C ILE A 17 -6.45 -14.55 8.99
N SER A 18 -6.06 -15.16 7.87
CA SER A 18 -4.76 -15.82 7.75
C SER A 18 -3.60 -14.87 7.99
N ALA A 19 -3.66 -13.63 7.48
CA ALA A 19 -2.61 -12.64 7.71
C ALA A 19 -2.52 -12.19 9.18
N MET A 20 -3.68 -11.95 9.82
CA MET A 20 -3.74 -11.54 11.23
C MET A 20 -3.20 -12.63 12.15
N PHE A 21 -3.64 -13.88 11.95
CA PHE A 21 -3.14 -15.00 12.75
C PHE A 21 -1.66 -15.31 12.45
N ALA A 22 -1.24 -15.29 11.20
CA ALA A 22 0.16 -15.53 10.84
C ALA A 22 1.11 -14.52 11.51
N SER A 23 0.79 -13.22 11.40
CA SER A 23 1.61 -12.17 12.03
C SER A 23 1.59 -12.25 13.55
N GLY A 24 0.44 -12.51 14.16
CA GLY A 24 0.32 -12.66 15.61
C GLY A 24 1.08 -13.87 16.15
N ILE A 25 0.89 -15.05 15.54
CA ILE A 25 1.57 -16.28 15.92
C ILE A 25 3.07 -16.13 15.74
N LEU A 26 3.53 -15.59 14.60
CA LEU A 26 4.95 -15.41 14.33
C LEU A 26 5.60 -14.45 15.33
N SER A 27 4.92 -13.37 15.68
CA SER A 27 5.40 -12.43 16.70
C SER A 27 5.49 -13.08 18.08
N ILE A 28 4.48 -13.87 18.47
CA ILE A 28 4.50 -14.62 19.73
C ILE A 28 5.65 -15.64 19.73
N LEU A 29 5.84 -16.39 18.64
CA LEU A 29 6.92 -17.36 18.54
C LEU A 29 8.29 -16.69 18.67
N LEU A 30 8.51 -15.56 17.99
CA LEU A 30 9.78 -14.85 18.09
C LEU A 30 10.01 -14.27 19.50
N LYS A 31 8.98 -13.71 20.15
CA LYS A 31 9.15 -13.06 21.47
C LYS A 31 9.07 -13.99 22.67
N ALA A 32 8.31 -15.08 22.58
CA ALA A 32 8.05 -16.00 23.69
C ALA A 32 8.91 -17.27 23.66
N THR A 33 9.69 -17.49 22.59
CA THR A 33 10.59 -18.64 22.47
C THR A 33 12.02 -18.20 22.17
N PRO A 34 13.03 -19.07 22.37
CA PRO A 34 14.42 -18.76 22.02
C PRO A 34 14.66 -18.52 20.52
N LEU A 35 13.64 -18.70 19.67
CA LEU A 35 13.75 -18.47 18.23
C LEU A 35 14.05 -17.00 17.91
N GLY A 36 13.50 -16.04 18.65
CA GLY A 36 13.80 -14.62 18.42
C GLY A 36 15.27 -14.32 18.65
N ASP A 37 15.83 -14.79 19.77
CA ASP A 37 17.24 -14.62 20.08
C ASP A 37 18.13 -15.41 19.11
N TYR A 38 17.74 -16.62 18.74
CA TYR A 38 18.48 -17.43 17.76
C TYR A 38 18.61 -16.73 16.40
N PHE A 39 17.55 -16.06 15.93
CA PHE A 39 17.56 -15.38 14.64
C PHE A 39 18.07 -13.94 14.69
N PHE A 40 17.73 -13.15 15.72
CA PHE A 40 17.88 -11.69 15.71
C PHE A 40 18.64 -11.12 16.92
N ASN A 41 19.30 -11.95 17.73
CA ASN A 41 20.14 -11.45 18.81
C ASN A 41 21.33 -10.63 18.28
N ILE A 42 21.70 -9.58 19.01
CA ILE A 42 22.76 -8.63 18.64
C ILE A 42 24.14 -9.30 18.50
N GLU A 43 24.43 -10.30 19.34
CA GLU A 43 25.76 -10.94 19.40
C GLU A 43 25.79 -12.31 18.72
N THR A 44 24.70 -13.07 18.81
CA THR A 44 24.66 -14.48 18.38
C THR A 44 23.64 -14.77 17.27
N GLY A 45 22.87 -13.76 16.84
CA GLY A 45 21.82 -13.91 15.84
C GLY A 45 22.39 -14.20 14.44
N ILE A 46 21.66 -15.00 13.67
CA ILE A 46 21.98 -15.27 12.25
C ILE A 46 21.71 -14.03 11.39
N LEU A 47 20.72 -13.21 11.77
CA LEU A 47 20.25 -12.03 11.07
C LEU A 47 20.43 -10.78 11.93
N PRO A 48 20.48 -9.58 11.31
CA PRO A 48 20.53 -8.32 12.06
C PRO A 48 19.31 -8.14 12.96
N ASP A 49 19.49 -7.50 14.11
CA ASP A 49 18.43 -7.21 15.10
C ASP A 49 17.23 -6.45 14.51
N TRP A 50 17.49 -5.44 13.68
CA TRP A 50 16.46 -4.69 12.96
C TRP A 50 15.70 -5.53 11.93
N GLY A 51 16.22 -6.71 11.57
CA GLY A 51 15.67 -7.63 10.59
C GLY A 51 14.41 -8.37 11.05
N GLU A 52 14.09 -8.35 12.35
CA GLU A 52 12.93 -9.04 12.91
C GLU A 52 11.62 -8.59 12.26
N ILE A 53 11.40 -7.28 12.15
CA ILE A 53 10.16 -6.71 11.58
C ILE A 53 10.02 -7.03 10.08
N PRO A 54 11.04 -6.79 9.21
CA PRO A 54 11.01 -7.23 7.82
C PRO A 54 10.77 -8.73 7.66
N PHE A 55 11.38 -9.56 8.52
CA PHE A 55 11.18 -11.00 8.47
C PHE A 55 9.71 -11.38 8.71
N VAL A 56 9.10 -10.84 9.79
CA VAL A 56 7.68 -11.07 10.08
C VAL A 56 6.79 -10.61 8.92
N MET A 57 7.08 -9.44 8.34
CA MET A 57 6.35 -8.90 7.20
C MET A 57 6.40 -9.82 5.98
N ILE A 58 7.59 -10.30 5.61
CA ILE A 58 7.80 -11.15 4.43
C ILE A 58 7.11 -12.51 4.62
N ILE A 59 7.32 -13.16 5.76
CA ILE A 59 6.72 -14.47 6.04
C ILE A 59 5.20 -14.37 6.08
N THR A 60 4.65 -13.37 6.78
CA THR A 60 3.21 -13.12 6.78
C THR A 60 2.69 -12.89 5.36
N THR A 61 3.47 -12.21 4.51
CA THR A 61 3.10 -11.96 3.12
C THR A 61 2.96 -13.24 2.31
N PHE A 62 3.92 -14.15 2.44
CA PHE A 62 3.83 -15.46 1.80
C PHE A 62 2.64 -16.28 2.29
N ILE A 63 2.36 -16.27 3.60
CA ILE A 63 1.27 -17.04 4.18
C ILE A 63 -0.09 -16.57 3.65
N TRP A 64 -0.38 -15.27 3.70
CA TRP A 64 -1.68 -14.77 3.24
C TRP A 64 -1.83 -14.88 1.72
N LEU A 65 -0.74 -14.72 0.95
CA LEU A 65 -0.78 -14.98 -0.50
C LEU A 65 -1.14 -16.44 -0.80
N THR A 66 -0.50 -17.37 -0.09
CA THR A 66 -0.80 -18.80 -0.22
C THR A 66 -2.26 -19.09 0.14
N ALA A 67 -2.75 -18.53 1.25
CA ALA A 67 -4.16 -18.65 1.64
C ALA A 67 -5.10 -18.07 0.56
N THR A 68 -4.74 -16.95 -0.07
CA THR A 68 -5.54 -16.31 -1.13
C THR A 68 -5.69 -17.18 -2.37
N PHE A 69 -4.65 -17.95 -2.73
CA PHE A 69 -4.69 -18.84 -3.89
C PHE A 69 -5.33 -20.20 -3.60
N ILE A 70 -5.28 -20.66 -2.34
CA ILE A 70 -5.93 -21.91 -1.92
C ILE A 70 -7.42 -21.73 -1.67
N THR A 71 -7.81 -20.59 -1.08
CA THR A 71 -9.20 -20.34 -0.71
C THR A 71 -10.03 -19.90 -1.91
N GLN A 72 -11.31 -20.25 -1.90
CA GLN A 72 -12.22 -19.82 -2.95
C GLN A 72 -12.45 -18.30 -2.87
N PRO A 73 -12.51 -17.60 -4.01
CA PRO A 73 -12.92 -16.20 -4.00
C PRO A 73 -14.38 -16.08 -3.53
N GLU A 74 -14.75 -14.87 -3.11
CA GLU A 74 -16.14 -14.53 -2.77
C GLU A 74 -17.10 -14.81 -3.95
N SER A 75 -18.37 -15.02 -3.64
CA SER A 75 -19.39 -15.32 -4.65
C SER A 75 -19.53 -14.19 -5.68
N LYS A 76 -19.90 -14.55 -6.90
CA LYS A 76 -20.05 -13.59 -7.99
C LYS A 76 -21.05 -12.48 -7.64
N ASP A 77 -22.12 -12.80 -6.92
CA ASP A 77 -23.15 -11.84 -6.54
C ASP A 77 -22.63 -10.82 -5.52
N VAL A 78 -21.81 -11.25 -4.55
CA VAL A 78 -21.17 -10.34 -3.58
C VAL A 78 -20.17 -9.43 -4.30
N LEU A 79 -19.32 -9.98 -5.16
CA LEU A 79 -18.34 -9.21 -5.93
C LEU A 79 -19.02 -8.17 -6.85
N ARG A 80 -20.11 -8.55 -7.53
CA ARG A 80 -20.89 -7.65 -8.38
C ARG A 80 -21.59 -6.57 -7.56
N SER A 81 -22.19 -6.94 -6.44
CA SER A 81 -22.86 -5.98 -5.54
C SER A 81 -21.87 -4.98 -4.96
N PHE A 82 -20.66 -5.43 -4.62
CA PHE A 82 -19.57 -4.55 -4.18
C PHE A 82 -19.13 -3.61 -5.31
N TYR A 83 -18.88 -4.15 -6.51
CA TYR A 83 -18.46 -3.35 -7.65
C TYR A 83 -19.50 -2.30 -8.04
N LYS A 84 -20.80 -2.62 -8.04
CA LYS A 84 -21.88 -1.66 -8.34
C LYS A 84 -21.96 -0.50 -7.34
N LYS A 85 -21.59 -0.74 -6.07
CA LYS A 85 -21.68 0.27 -5.01
C LYS A 85 -20.43 1.15 -4.92
N ILE A 86 -19.26 0.54 -5.10
CA ILE A 86 -17.97 1.18 -4.82
C ILE A 86 -17.24 1.59 -6.09
N GLN A 87 -17.53 0.93 -7.22
CA GLN A 87 -16.84 1.10 -8.51
C GLN A 87 -15.32 1.22 -8.33
N PRO A 88 -14.68 0.24 -7.66
CA PRO A 88 -13.26 0.31 -7.37
C PRO A 88 -12.48 0.28 -8.69
N GLY A 89 -11.82 1.40 -9.02
CA GLY A 89 -10.99 1.48 -10.21
C GLY A 89 -9.79 0.53 -10.14
N GLY A 90 -9.32 0.07 -11.30
CA GLY A 90 -8.04 -0.63 -11.44
C GLY A 90 -8.10 -1.99 -12.14
N PRO A 91 -6.94 -2.56 -12.49
CA PRO A 91 -6.85 -3.80 -13.29
C PRO A 91 -7.32 -5.04 -12.53
N GLY A 92 -7.24 -5.01 -11.19
CA GLY A 92 -7.61 -6.11 -10.32
C GLY A 92 -9.12 -6.30 -10.15
N TRP A 93 -9.96 -5.69 -10.99
CA TRP A 93 -11.40 -5.98 -11.12
C TRP A 93 -11.82 -6.38 -12.54
N ARG A 94 -10.90 -6.34 -13.51
CA ARG A 94 -11.20 -6.58 -14.94
C ARG A 94 -11.94 -7.88 -15.19
N LYS A 95 -11.54 -8.98 -14.53
CA LYS A 95 -12.18 -10.28 -14.67
C LYS A 95 -13.65 -10.27 -14.23
N VAL A 96 -13.98 -9.59 -13.13
CA VAL A 96 -15.35 -9.50 -12.60
C VAL A 96 -16.24 -8.71 -13.56
N VAL A 97 -15.70 -7.62 -14.11
CA VAL A 97 -16.37 -6.79 -15.13
C VAL A 97 -16.61 -7.57 -16.43
N ASP A 98 -15.60 -8.29 -16.91
CA ASP A 98 -15.71 -9.10 -18.14
C ASP A 98 -16.73 -10.23 -17.98
N GLU A 99 -16.77 -10.89 -16.82
CA GLU A 99 -17.78 -11.92 -16.52
C GLU A 99 -19.19 -11.33 -16.41
N ALA A 100 -19.35 -10.12 -15.85
CA ALA A 100 -20.65 -9.47 -15.78
C ALA A 100 -21.16 -9.03 -17.17
N LYS A 101 -20.26 -8.53 -18.04
CA LYS A 101 -20.60 -8.20 -19.43
C LYS A 101 -21.03 -9.44 -20.23
N LYS A 102 -20.36 -10.59 -20.03
CA LYS A 102 -20.75 -11.85 -20.67
C LYS A 102 -22.13 -12.34 -20.26
N ASP A 103 -22.55 -12.05 -19.03
CA ASP A 103 -23.87 -12.39 -18.51
C ASP A 103 -24.94 -11.35 -18.91
N ASN A 104 -24.65 -10.43 -19.85
CA ASN A 104 -25.51 -9.32 -20.29
C ASN A 104 -25.99 -8.41 -19.14
N ILE A 105 -25.21 -8.30 -18.07
CA ILE A 105 -25.50 -7.37 -16.98
C ILE A 105 -24.76 -6.06 -17.31
N GLU A 106 -25.51 -4.98 -17.47
CA GLU A 106 -24.93 -3.64 -17.56
C GLU A 106 -24.19 -3.34 -16.24
N VAL A 107 -22.87 -3.22 -16.36
CA VAL A 107 -22.01 -2.76 -15.29
C VAL A 107 -21.43 -1.44 -15.75
N ASP A 108 -21.83 -0.38 -15.06
CA ASP A 108 -21.28 0.94 -15.28
C ASP A 108 -19.76 0.89 -15.01
N LEU A 109 -18.99 1.15 -16.07
CA LEU A 109 -17.55 1.31 -16.00
C LEU A 109 -17.34 2.69 -15.40
N GLY A 110 -17.37 2.77 -14.06
CA GLY A 110 -17.20 4.01 -13.32
C GLY A 110 -15.95 4.80 -13.75
N GLU A 111 -15.80 5.98 -13.16
CA GLU A 111 -14.80 6.98 -13.55
C GLU A 111 -13.37 6.46 -13.71
N LYS A 112 -12.57 7.22 -14.47
CA LYS A 112 -11.17 6.91 -14.74
C LYS A 112 -10.42 6.57 -13.45
N TRP A 113 -9.59 5.54 -13.54
CA TRP A 113 -8.78 5.08 -12.42
C TRP A 113 -7.78 6.15 -11.95
N SER A 114 -8.12 6.85 -10.87
CA SER A 114 -7.37 8.00 -10.34
C SER A 114 -6.29 7.64 -9.32
N VAL A 115 -6.26 6.39 -8.85
CA VAL A 115 -5.35 5.92 -7.79
C VAL A 115 -3.87 6.10 -8.14
N PRO A 116 -3.38 5.81 -9.37
CA PRO A 116 -1.96 6.03 -9.70
C PRO A 116 -1.57 7.50 -9.56
N SER A 117 -2.44 8.41 -10.00
CA SER A 117 -2.25 9.85 -9.85
C SER A 117 -2.28 10.26 -8.37
N GLY A 118 -3.17 9.66 -7.57
CA GLY A 118 -3.21 9.87 -6.12
C GLY A 118 -1.95 9.40 -5.40
N ILE A 119 -1.39 8.23 -5.77
CA ILE A 119 -0.12 7.73 -5.22
C ILE A 119 1.03 8.67 -5.60
N LEU A 120 1.07 9.16 -6.84
CA LEU A 120 2.07 10.12 -7.27
C LEU A 120 1.98 11.42 -6.45
N ALA A 121 0.76 11.95 -6.26
CA ALA A 121 0.53 13.12 -5.43
C ALA A 121 0.96 12.89 -3.97
N MET A 122 0.69 11.71 -3.41
CA MET A 122 1.16 11.33 -2.07
C MET A 122 2.68 11.35 -1.98
N LEU A 123 3.39 10.74 -2.94
CA LEU A 123 4.86 10.72 -2.96
C LEU A 123 5.45 12.12 -3.10
N LEU A 124 4.90 12.96 -3.98
CA LEU A 124 5.28 14.37 -4.10
C LEU A 124 5.04 15.15 -2.81
N GLY A 125 3.94 14.87 -2.10
CA GLY A 125 3.66 15.44 -0.78
C GLY A 125 4.68 15.00 0.28
N VAL A 126 5.05 13.71 0.31
CA VAL A 126 6.09 13.20 1.22
C VAL A 126 7.44 13.88 0.97
N VAL A 127 7.86 13.98 -0.30
CA VAL A 127 9.10 14.69 -0.67
C VAL A 127 9.02 16.15 -0.26
N LEU A 128 7.90 16.82 -0.48
CA LEU A 128 7.69 18.22 -0.09
C LEU A 128 7.85 18.41 1.43
N ILE A 129 7.21 17.59 2.24
CA ILE A 129 7.26 17.71 3.71
C ILE A 129 8.70 17.49 4.21
N TYR A 130 9.38 16.43 3.76
CA TYR A 130 10.75 16.16 4.19
C TYR A 130 11.73 17.26 3.75
N THR A 131 11.59 17.76 2.53
CA THR A 131 12.48 18.81 2.02
C THR A 131 12.27 20.14 2.74
N ILE A 132 11.03 20.49 3.10
CA ILE A 132 10.76 21.64 3.97
C ILE A 132 11.39 21.43 5.35
N MET A 133 11.19 20.26 5.97
CA MET A 133 11.76 19.93 7.29
C MET A 133 13.30 20.08 7.30
N PHE A 134 14.00 19.49 6.32
CA PHE A 134 15.45 19.61 6.20
C PHE A 134 15.90 21.02 5.81
N ALA A 135 15.18 21.71 4.93
CA ALA A 135 15.49 23.10 4.58
C ALA A 135 15.44 24.00 5.81
N THR A 136 14.38 23.92 6.61
CA THR A 136 14.24 24.66 7.87
C THR A 136 15.40 24.36 8.82
N GLY A 137 15.76 23.08 8.99
CA GLY A 137 16.92 22.70 9.79
C GLY A 137 18.22 23.33 9.28
N HIS A 138 18.51 23.22 7.98
CA HIS A 138 19.74 23.77 7.39
C HIS A 138 19.82 25.30 7.47
N TRP A 139 18.69 26.01 7.35
CA TRP A 139 18.64 27.45 7.58
C TRP A 139 19.00 27.81 9.04
N ILE A 140 18.47 27.07 10.01
CA ILE A 140 18.77 27.27 11.44
C ILE A 140 20.24 27.00 11.75
N TYR A 141 20.82 25.93 11.19
CA TYR A 141 22.22 25.57 11.41
C TYR A 141 23.23 26.37 10.58
N GLY A 142 22.78 27.33 9.76
CA GLY A 142 23.65 28.17 8.93
C GLY A 142 24.30 27.47 7.73
N HIS A 143 23.85 26.26 7.39
CA HIS A 143 24.31 25.51 6.20
C HIS A 143 23.61 26.01 4.94
N THR A 144 24.00 27.19 4.46
CA THR A 144 23.33 27.92 3.38
C THR A 144 23.23 27.16 2.04
N THR A 145 24.28 26.46 1.62
CA THR A 145 24.26 25.68 0.37
C THR A 145 23.22 24.55 0.42
N SER A 146 23.23 23.75 1.49
CA SER A 146 22.25 22.68 1.68
C SER A 146 20.84 23.23 1.86
N ALA A 147 20.68 24.37 2.56
CA ALA A 147 19.40 25.02 2.74
C ALA A 147 18.77 25.45 1.40
N LEU A 148 19.58 26.04 0.50
CA LEU A 148 19.13 26.44 -0.83
C LEU A 148 18.71 25.25 -1.69
N ILE A 149 19.48 24.16 -1.67
CA ILE A 149 19.15 22.94 -2.44
C ILE A 149 17.81 22.35 -1.97
N HIS A 150 17.63 22.17 -0.67
CA HIS A 150 16.39 21.62 -0.12
C HIS A 150 15.20 22.56 -0.34
N THR A 151 15.40 23.87 -0.26
CA THR A 151 14.36 24.87 -0.56
C THR A 151 13.95 24.81 -2.03
N GLY A 152 14.91 24.71 -2.96
CA GLY A 152 14.64 24.55 -4.39
C GLY A 152 13.86 23.26 -4.68
N LEU A 153 14.25 22.15 -4.05
CA LEU A 153 13.55 20.87 -4.18
C LEU A 153 12.12 20.93 -3.62
N ALA A 154 11.92 21.62 -2.50
CA ALA A 154 10.59 21.86 -1.94
C ALA A 154 9.70 22.65 -2.92
N LEU A 155 10.22 23.71 -3.55
CA LEU A 155 9.47 24.47 -4.56
C LEU A 155 9.09 23.62 -5.78
N ILE A 156 10.03 22.80 -6.29
CA ILE A 156 9.78 21.90 -7.43
C ILE A 156 8.73 20.85 -7.08
N SER A 157 8.83 20.24 -5.88
CA SER A 157 7.87 19.23 -5.43
C SER A 157 6.48 19.84 -5.21
N GLY A 158 6.42 21.04 -4.62
CA GLY A 158 5.17 21.79 -4.42
C GLY A 158 4.50 22.17 -5.74
N PHE A 159 5.26 22.69 -6.70
CA PHE A 159 4.73 23.01 -8.03
C PHE A 159 4.22 21.75 -8.76
N SER A 160 4.99 20.66 -8.70
CA SER A 160 4.62 19.38 -9.31
C SER A 160 3.36 18.79 -8.66
N LEU A 161 3.21 18.93 -7.34
CA LEU A 161 2.01 18.52 -6.60
C LEU A 161 0.78 19.31 -7.02
N ILE A 162 0.89 20.65 -7.15
CA ILE A 162 -0.21 21.51 -7.62
C ILE A 162 -0.64 21.09 -9.04
N LYS A 163 0.32 20.83 -9.93
CA LYS A 163 0.04 20.38 -11.29
C LYS A 163 -0.61 19.00 -11.33
N ALA A 164 -0.15 18.07 -10.50
CA ALA A 164 -0.74 16.73 -10.37
C ALA A 164 -2.17 16.82 -9.84
N TRP A 165 -2.42 17.68 -8.85
CA TRP A 165 -3.75 17.92 -8.30
C TRP A 165 -4.71 18.53 -9.32
N GLY A 166 -4.26 19.53 -10.09
CA GLY A 166 -5.06 20.15 -11.15
C GLY A 166 -5.56 19.13 -12.18
N ARG A 167 -4.68 18.20 -12.60
CA ARG A 167 -5.05 17.13 -13.54
C ARG A 167 -6.05 16.13 -12.97
N MET A 168 -6.00 15.85 -11.68
CA MET A 168 -6.95 14.94 -11.03
C MET A 168 -8.34 15.57 -10.89
N LYS A 169 -8.40 16.90 -10.71
CA LYS A 169 -9.66 17.63 -10.55
C LYS A 169 -10.57 17.50 -11.79
N ASP A 170 -9.98 17.46 -12.98
CA ASP A 170 -10.72 17.38 -14.24
C ASP A 170 -11.23 15.96 -14.57
N ASP A 171 -10.74 14.93 -13.85
CA ASP A 171 -11.06 13.52 -14.10
C ASP A 171 -11.96 12.89 -13.01
N ILE A 172 -12.21 13.57 -11.88
CA ILE A 172 -12.85 13.01 -10.64
C ILE A 172 -14.03 13.88 -10.13
N LEU A 173 -14.25 15.08 -10.67
CA LEU A 173 -15.33 16.00 -10.28
C LEU A 173 -16.12 16.47 -11.51
#